data_AF-A0A2S2NQB8-F1
#
_entry.id   AF-A0A2S2NQB8-F1
#
_cell.length_a   1.000
_cell.length_b   1.000
_cell.length_c   1.000
_cell.angle_alpha   90.00
_cell.angle_beta   90.00
_cell.angle_gamma   90.00
#
_symmetry.space_group_name_H-M   'P 1'
#
loop_
_entity.id
_entity.type
_entity.pdbx_description
1 polymer ?
#
loop_
_entity_poly.entity_id
_entity_poly.type
_entity_poly.pdbx_seq_one_letter_code
_entity_poly.pdbx_strand_id
1 'polypeptide(L)'
;MEATFSFKDAGGNWKDNTLYHKSPKGCSSFKHLMGTSWTAIMNGLGMENVTCPIPPGIYTATGMDTSLLSNTNIPKTFVYGTYKIRLYYTIKKEVYSCNILIIEFKPV
;
A
#
# COMPACT_ATOMS: atom_id res chain seq x y z
N MET A 1 4.52 3.14 9.80
CA MET A 1 4.59 2.61 8.42
C MET A 1 5.58 3.46 7.66
N GLU A 2 6.56 2.81 7.06
CA GLU A 2 7.55 3.44 6.19
C GLU A 2 7.45 2.79 4.81
N ALA A 3 7.30 3.61 3.78
CA ALA A 3 7.17 3.17 2.40
C ALA A 3 8.23 3.86 1.55
N THR A 4 9.06 3.08 0.89
CA THR A 4 10.12 3.56 0.00
C THR A 4 9.86 3.08 -1.41
N PHE A 5 9.88 3.98 -2.38
CA PHE A 5 9.58 3.69 -3.77
C PHE A 5 10.86 3.80 -4.61
N SER A 6 11.14 2.76 -5.39
CA SER A 6 12.16 2.76 -6.43
C SER A 6 11.48 2.70 -7.80
N PHE A 7 11.96 3.48 -8.76
CA PHE A 7 11.44 3.47 -10.13
C PHE A 7 12.38 2.69 -11.04
N LYS A 8 11.85 1.86 -11.93
CA LYS A 8 12.64 1.13 -12.92
C LYS A 8 12.87 2.02 -14.15
N ASP A 9 14.12 2.30 -14.48
CA ASP A 9 14.45 3.05 -15.68
C ASP A 9 14.32 2.21 -16.96
N ALA A 10 14.46 2.84 -18.12
CA ALA A 10 14.38 2.18 -19.42
C ALA A 10 15.48 1.12 -19.66
N GLY A 11 16.62 1.26 -18.97
CA GLY A 11 17.73 0.28 -18.99
C GLY A 11 17.50 -0.90 -18.04
N GLY A 12 16.42 -0.88 -17.26
CA GLY A 12 16.05 -1.92 -16.31
C GLY A 12 16.63 -1.78 -14.92
N ASN A 13 17.39 -0.70 -14.64
CA ASN A 13 17.96 -0.45 -13.33
C ASN A 13 16.91 0.17 -12.39
N TRP A 14 17.06 -0.10 -11.10
CA TRP A 14 16.23 0.50 -10.07
C TRP A 14 16.86 1.80 -9.59
N LYS A 15 16.16 2.92 -9.79
CA LYS A 15 16.48 4.18 -9.14
C LYS A 15 15.77 4.20 -7.79
N ASP A 16 16.53 4.08 -6.71
CA ASP A 16 15.98 4.02 -5.35
C ASP A 16 15.51 5.38 -4.83
N ASN A 17 14.67 5.35 -3.79
CA ASN A 17 14.22 6.51 -3.02
C ASN A 17 13.57 7.64 -3.83
N THR A 18 12.92 7.30 -4.95
CA THR A 18 12.18 8.28 -5.77
C THR A 18 10.99 8.89 -5.02
N LEU A 19 10.41 8.16 -4.07
CA LEU A 19 9.42 8.65 -3.14
C LEU A 19 9.65 7.98 -1.78
N TYR A 20 9.55 8.76 -0.70
CA TYR A 20 9.59 8.24 0.66
C TYR A 20 8.36 8.74 1.43
N HIS A 21 7.63 7.81 2.05
CA HIS A 21 6.48 8.12 2.87
C HIS A 21 6.62 7.46 4.24
N LYS A 22 6.60 8.27 5.29
CA LYS A 22 6.57 7.80 6.68
C LYS A 22 5.31 8.29 7.35
N SER A 23 4.54 7.36 7.90
CA SER A 23 3.42 7.67 8.77
C SER A 23 3.60 7.03 10.15
N PRO A 24 3.59 7.81 11.24
CA PRO A 24 3.61 7.28 12.60
C PRO A 24 2.30 6.54 12.95
N LYS A 25 1.17 6.92 12.34
CA LYS A 25 -0.14 6.29 12.55
C LYS A 25 -0.51 5.39 11.37
N GLY A 26 0.21 4.28 11.23
CA GLY A 26 0.12 3.38 10.07
C GLY A 26 -1.32 2.99 9.68
N CYS A 27 -2.10 2.43 10.61
CA CYS A 27 -3.47 1.99 10.31
C CYS A 27 -4.38 3.13 9.88
N SER A 28 -4.42 4.24 10.64
CA SER A 28 -5.31 5.36 10.29
C SER A 28 -4.87 6.09 9.02
N SER A 29 -3.57 6.19 8.75
CA SER A 29 -3.08 6.76 7.48
C SER A 29 -3.40 5.87 6.30
N PHE A 30 -3.27 4.55 6.44
CA PHE A 30 -3.69 3.62 5.40
C PHE A 30 -5.20 3.70 5.16
N LYS A 31 -6.01 3.76 6.22
CA LYS A 31 -7.45 4.01 6.11
C LYS A 31 -7.77 5.31 5.38
N HIS A 32 -7.05 6.38 5.69
CA HIS A 32 -7.22 7.66 5.01
C HIS A 32 -6.88 7.54 3.51
N LEU A 33 -5.79 6.87 3.15
CA LEU A 33 -5.40 6.65 1.75
C LEU A 33 -6.47 5.86 0.99
N MET A 34 -7.04 4.81 1.60
CA MET A 34 -8.12 4.03 0.99
C MET A 34 -9.43 4.81 0.86
N GLY A 35 -9.66 5.82 1.71
CA GLY A 35 -10.81 6.71 1.60
C GLY A 35 -12.14 5.95 1.74
N THR A 36 -13.10 6.26 0.85
CA THR A 36 -14.42 5.62 0.82
C THR A 36 -14.35 4.13 0.45
N SER A 37 -13.30 3.70 -0.24
CA SER A 37 -13.08 2.29 -0.60
C SER A 37 -12.61 1.43 0.57
N TRP A 38 -12.29 2.01 1.75
CA TRP A 38 -11.74 1.29 2.91
C TRP A 38 -12.44 -0.05 3.18
N THR A 39 -13.76 -0.03 3.39
CA THR A 39 -14.50 -1.23 3.78
C THR A 39 -14.44 -2.31 2.71
N ALA A 40 -14.65 -1.96 1.44
CA ALA A 40 -14.61 -2.92 0.34
C ALA A 40 -13.21 -3.54 0.19
N ILE A 41 -12.17 -2.73 0.34
CA ILE A 41 -10.76 -3.16 0.29
C ILE A 41 -10.44 -4.11 1.43
N MET A 42 -10.81 -3.76 2.67
CA MET A 42 -10.53 -4.61 3.83
C MET A 42 -11.32 -5.93 3.78
N ASN A 43 -12.57 -5.91 3.30
CA ASN A 43 -13.35 -7.12 3.08
C ASN A 43 -12.67 -8.07 2.07
N GLY A 44 -12.15 -7.54 0.94
CA GLY A 44 -11.39 -8.35 -0.03
C GLY A 44 -10.09 -8.94 0.52
N LEU A 45 -9.51 -8.28 1.53
CA LEU A 45 -8.36 -8.79 2.30
C LEU A 45 -8.77 -9.76 3.44
N GLY A 46 -10.04 -10.11 3.56
CA GLY A 46 -10.56 -11.03 4.60
C GLY A 46 -10.76 -10.38 5.96
N MET A 47 -10.81 -9.04 6.01
CA MET A 47 -10.96 -8.25 7.24
C MET A 47 -12.32 -7.54 7.25
N GLU A 48 -13.36 -8.22 7.73
CA GLU A 48 -14.71 -7.67 7.83
C GLU A 48 -14.81 -6.60 8.94
N ASN A 49 -15.48 -5.48 8.62
CA ASN A 49 -15.77 -4.39 9.56
C ASN A 49 -14.55 -3.89 10.36
N VAL A 50 -13.37 -3.89 9.72
CA VAL A 50 -12.14 -3.63 10.45
C VAL A 50 -12.05 -2.17 10.90
N THR A 51 -11.77 -2.01 12.20
CA THR A 51 -11.43 -0.75 12.83
C THR A 51 -9.93 -0.64 13.04
N CYS A 52 -9.43 0.58 13.23
CA CYS A 52 -8.05 0.79 13.66
C CYS A 52 -8.02 0.92 15.19
N PRO A 53 -7.10 0.24 15.91
CA PRO A 53 -6.08 -0.69 15.40
C PRO A 53 -6.68 -2.05 14.96
N ILE A 54 -6.04 -2.69 13.98
CA ILE A 54 -6.42 -4.02 13.50
C ILE A 54 -6.06 -5.04 14.60
N PRO A 55 -7.00 -5.88 15.07
CA PRO A 55 -6.72 -6.84 16.11
C PRO A 55 -5.84 -8.00 15.61
N PRO A 56 -5.09 -8.67 16.50
CA PRO A 56 -4.34 -9.88 16.13
C PRO A 56 -5.28 -10.98 15.65
N GLY A 57 -4.93 -11.66 14.56
CA GLY A 57 -5.74 -12.72 13.99
C GLY A 57 -5.15 -13.23 12.68
N ILE A 58 -5.75 -14.30 12.14
CA ILE A 58 -5.45 -14.80 10.80
C ILE A 58 -6.55 -14.27 9.89
N TYR A 59 -6.13 -13.52 8.87
CA TYR A 59 -7.03 -12.98 7.85
C TYR A 59 -6.69 -13.61 6.51
N THR A 60 -7.71 -14.12 5.82
CA THR A 60 -7.55 -14.78 4.53
C THR A 60 -8.15 -13.91 3.44
N ALA A 61 -7.30 -13.32 2.61
CA ALA A 61 -7.75 -12.54 1.46
C ALA A 61 -8.41 -13.44 0.42
N THR A 62 -9.62 -13.07 -0.02
CA THR A 62 -10.38 -13.76 -1.07
C THR A 62 -10.19 -13.13 -2.44
N GLY A 63 -9.60 -11.93 -2.49
CA GLY A 63 -9.35 -11.17 -3.70
C GLY A 63 -9.86 -9.75 -3.57
N MET A 64 -9.29 -8.85 -4.37
CA MET A 64 -9.61 -7.42 -4.35
C MET A 64 -9.88 -6.93 -5.77
N ASP A 65 -11.01 -6.25 -5.95
CA ASP A 65 -11.29 -5.56 -7.20
C ASP A 65 -10.39 -4.31 -7.34
N THR A 66 -9.55 -4.28 -8.36
CA THR A 66 -8.62 -3.18 -8.63
C THR A 66 -9.34 -1.91 -9.06
N SER A 67 -10.59 -1.99 -9.52
CA SER A 67 -11.42 -0.83 -9.86
C SER A 67 -11.63 0.09 -8.65
N LEU A 68 -11.61 -0.47 -7.44
CA LEU A 68 -11.77 0.26 -6.18
C LEU A 68 -10.66 1.28 -5.93
N LEU A 69 -9.48 1.08 -6.52
CA LEU A 69 -8.33 1.99 -6.40
C LEU A 69 -8.65 3.38 -6.98
N SER A 70 -9.52 3.47 -7.99
CA SER A 70 -9.94 4.73 -8.59
C SER A 70 -10.69 5.66 -7.63
N ASN A 71 -11.33 5.08 -6.60
CA ASN A 71 -12.12 5.78 -5.58
C ASN A 71 -11.33 6.04 -4.29
N THR A 72 -10.04 5.71 -4.27
CA THR A 72 -9.16 5.99 -3.12
C THR A 72 -8.60 7.41 -3.18
N ASN A 73 -8.02 7.86 -2.07
CA ASN A 73 -7.26 9.11 -1.98
C ASN A 73 -5.80 8.95 -2.41
N ILE A 74 -5.44 7.81 -3.02
CA ILE A 74 -4.12 7.62 -3.60
C ILE A 74 -3.93 8.63 -4.76
N PRO A 75 -2.76 9.28 -4.87
CA PRO A 75 -2.48 10.17 -5.99
C PRO A 75 -2.78 9.49 -7.33
N LYS A 76 -3.64 10.10 -8.14
CA LYS A 76 -4.04 9.53 -9.45
C LYS A 76 -3.02 9.81 -10.55
N THR A 77 -2.10 10.72 -10.30
CA THR A 77 -1.05 11.16 -11.22
C THR A 77 0.25 10.42 -10.90
N PHE A 78 0.30 9.11 -11.18
CA PHE A 78 1.57 8.39 -11.25
C PHE A 78 2.10 8.45 -12.68
N VAL A 79 3.40 8.62 -12.82
CA VAL A 79 4.06 8.48 -14.13
C VAL A 79 3.99 7.00 -14.51
N TYR A 80 3.68 6.70 -15.77
CA TYR A 80 3.69 5.32 -16.25
C TYR A 80 5.07 4.67 -16.07
N GLY A 81 5.08 3.40 -15.70
CA GLY A 81 6.31 2.64 -15.48
C GLY A 81 6.20 1.64 -14.33
N THR A 82 7.33 1.01 -14.01
CA THR A 82 7.40 -0.02 -12.96
C THR A 82 8.01 0.56 -11.68
N TYR A 83 7.30 0.38 -10.58
CA TYR A 83 7.72 0.78 -9.25
C TYR A 83 7.97 -0.43 -8.37
N LYS A 84 8.98 -0.35 -7.52
CA LYS A 84 9.23 -1.27 -6.41
C LYS A 84 8.98 -0.52 -5.12
N ILE A 85 8.00 -0.97 -4.36
CA ILE A 85 7.58 -0.35 -3.09
C ILE A 85 8.03 -1.27 -1.97
N ARG A 86 8.89 -0.78 -1.09
CA ARG A 86 9.27 -1.46 0.16
C ARG A 86 8.43 -0.88 1.30
N LEU A 87 7.69 -1.74 1.99
CA LEU A 87 6.83 -1.39 3.10
C LEU A 87 7.36 -2.00 4.40
N TYR A 88 7.60 -1.14 5.38
CA TYR A 88 7.98 -1.53 6.74
C TYR A 88 6.90 -1.12 7.74
N TYR A 89 6.49 -2.08 8.57
CA TYR A 89 5.60 -1.85 9.69
C TYR A 89 6.36 -2.01 10.99
N THR A 90 6.48 -0.90 11.72
CA THR A 90 7.21 -0.81 12.98
C THR A 90 6.24 -0.49 14.11
N ILE A 91 6.26 -1.29 15.17
CA ILE A 91 5.48 -1.08 16.40
C ILE A 91 6.47 -1.01 17.54
N LYS A 92 6.40 0.02 18.40
CA LYS A 92 7.31 0.20 19.55
C LYS A 92 8.81 0.06 19.22
N LYS A 93 9.23 0.56 18.04
CA LYS A 93 10.60 0.51 17.49
C LYS A 93 11.09 -0.87 17.03
N GLU A 94 10.22 -1.88 17.03
CA GLU A 94 10.52 -3.19 16.45
C GLU A 94 9.82 -3.34 15.11
N VAL A 95 10.49 -3.96 14.14
CA VAL A 95 9.94 -4.21 12.80
C VAL A 95 9.15 -5.51 12.83
N TYR A 96 7.84 -5.41 12.61
CA TYR A 96 6.92 -6.57 12.62
C TYR A 96 6.69 -7.12 11.21
N SER A 97 6.84 -6.30 10.17
CA SER A 97 6.61 -6.74 8.80
C SER A 97 7.45 -5.95 7.80
N CYS A 98 7.92 -6.67 6.77
CA CYS A 98 8.67 -6.16 5.63
C CYS A 98 8.08 -6.77 4.36
N ASN A 99 7.49 -5.94 3.50
CA ASN A 99 6.90 -6.38 2.24
C ASN A 99 7.51 -5.62 1.07
N ILE A 100 7.65 -6.29 -0.07
CA ILE A 100 8.08 -5.68 -1.31
C ILE A 100 7.00 -5.91 -2.36
N LEU A 101 6.46 -4.83 -2.90
CA LEU A 101 5.48 -4.85 -3.99
C LEU A 101 6.15 -4.34 -5.26
N ILE A 102 5.95 -5.03 -6.37
CA ILE A 102 6.33 -4.55 -7.70
C ILE A 102 5.04 -4.23 -8.44
N ILE A 103 4.83 -2.96 -8.76
CA ILE A 103 3.61 -2.46 -9.39
C ILE A 103 3.99 -1.82 -10.73
N GLU A 104 3.28 -2.19 -11.78
CA GLU A 104 3.45 -1.63 -13.11
C GLU A 104 2.22 -0.81 -13.49
N PHE A 105 2.41 0.50 -13.71
CA PHE A 105 1.37 1.38 -14.21
C PHE A 105 1.48 1.47 -15.73
N LYS A 106 0.44 1.01 -16.43
CA LYS A 106 0.33 1.07 -17.90
C LYS A 106 -0.76 2.07 -18.31
N PRO A 107 -0.62 2.72 -19.48
CA PRO A 107 -1.75 3.40 -20.11
C PRO A 107 -2.86 2.38 -20.38
N VAL A 108 -4.11 2.82 -20.21
CA VAL A 108 -5.32 2.06 -20.53
C VAL A 108 -5.59 2.11 -22.02
#